data_AF-A0A0M2WCT0-F1
#
_entry.id   AF-A0A0M2WCT0-F1
#
_cell.length_a   1.000
_cell.length_b   1.000
_cell.length_c   1.000
_cell.angle_alpha   90.00
_cell.angle_beta   90.00
_cell.angle_gamma   90.00
#
_symmetry.space_group_name_H-M   'P 1'
#
loop_
_entity.id
_entity.type
_entity.pdbx_description
1 polymer ?
#
loop_
_entity_poly.entity_id
_entity_poly.type
_entity_poly.pdbx_seq_one_letter_code
_entity_poly.pdbx_strand_id
1 'polypeptide(L)'
;MKPRIAVALTALAAAVVLLALLGLVLGPVRVPVADTVRVLVGAEASDPRWQVIVWNMRLPRVLTALAAGSALGVAGLQLQTLFRNTLADPYILGVSSGASLGVALVVLLGGAAGGGFTTAVAGACRAAEV
;
A
#
# COMPACT_ATOMS: atom_id res chain seq x y z
N MET A 1 -14.44 -19.08 -22.59
CA MET A 1 -14.18 -17.65 -22.28
C MET A 1 -13.77 -16.96 -23.58
N LYS A 2 -14.35 -15.80 -23.92
CA LYS A 2 -14.01 -15.11 -25.18
C LYS A 2 -12.51 -14.72 -25.14
N PRO A 3 -11.71 -14.98 -26.18
CA PRO A 3 -10.25 -14.79 -26.15
C PRO A 3 -9.84 -13.36 -25.81
N ARG A 4 -10.69 -12.38 -26.17
CA ARG A 4 -10.51 -10.95 -25.84
C ARG A 4 -10.45 -10.65 -24.33
N ILE A 5 -11.25 -11.35 -23.52
CA ILE A 5 -11.31 -11.12 -22.06
C ILE A 5 -10.07 -11.71 -21.38
N ALA A 6 -9.65 -12.91 -21.81
CA ALA A 6 -8.45 -13.55 -21.29
C ALA A 6 -7.21 -12.67 -21.54
N VAL A 7 -7.05 -12.14 -22.76
CA VAL A 7 -5.96 -11.22 -23.12
C VAL A 7 -5.98 -9.96 -22.25
N ALA A 8 -7.15 -9.35 -22.05
CA ALA A 8 -7.28 -8.16 -21.21
C ALA A 8 -6.87 -8.42 -19.75
N LEU A 9 -7.30 -9.54 -19.16
CA LEU A 9 -6.94 -9.90 -17.78
C LEU A 9 -5.44 -10.17 -17.63
N THR A 10 -4.84 -10.89 -18.60
CA THR A 10 -3.39 -11.13 -18.58
C THR A 10 -2.59 -9.85 -18.74
N ALA A 11 -3.05 -8.92 -19.58
CA ALA A 11 -2.39 -7.63 -19.77
C ALA A 11 -2.49 -6.76 -18.50
N LEU A 12 -3.65 -6.76 -17.84
CA LEU A 12 -3.84 -6.01 -16.59
C LEU A 12 -2.97 -6.57 -15.45
N ALA A 13 -2.92 -7.90 -15.31
CA ALA A 13 -2.07 -8.55 -14.33
C ALA A 13 -0.58 -8.24 -14.57
N ALA A 14 -0.13 -8.30 -15.83
CA ALA A 14 1.24 -7.92 -16.20
C ALA A 14 1.53 -6.44 -15.89
N ALA A 15 0.58 -5.54 -16.16
CA ALA A 15 0.71 -4.12 -15.85
C ALA A 15 0.84 -3.87 -14.33
N VAL A 16 0.07 -4.59 -13.49
CA VAL A 16 0.18 -4.47 -12.02
C VAL A 16 1.56 -4.90 -11.54
N VAL A 17 2.09 -6.02 -12.04
CA VAL A 17 3.45 -6.48 -11.69
C VAL A 17 4.49 -5.47 -12.13
N LEU A 18 4.39 -4.96 -13.36
CA LEU A 18 5.30 -3.94 -13.89
C LEU A 18 5.28 -2.68 -13.02
N LEU A 19 4.10 -2.17 -12.67
CA LEU A 19 3.95 -0.97 -11.84
C LEU A 19 4.45 -1.19 -10.41
N ALA A 20 4.28 -2.38 -9.84
CA ALA A 20 4.82 -2.71 -8.52
C ALA A 20 6.36 -2.69 -8.52
N LEU A 21 6.98 -3.29 -9.55
CA LEU A 21 8.44 -3.24 -9.74
C LEU A 21 8.92 -1.80 -9.97
N LEU A 22 8.18 -1.04 -10.77
CA LEU A 22 8.48 0.37 -11.05
C LEU A 22 8.38 1.21 -9.76
N GLY A 23 7.41 0.93 -8.89
CA GLY A 23 7.26 1.56 -7.57
C GLY A 23 8.40 1.21 -6.58
N LEU A 24 9.06 0.06 -6.76
CA LEU A 24 10.27 -0.28 -6.00
C LEU A 24 11.51 0.46 -6.51
N VAL A 25 11.55 0.81 -7.80
CA VAL A 25 12.71 1.47 -8.43
C VAL A 25 12.61 3.00 -8.35
N LEU A 26 11.44 3.58 -8.62
CA LEU A 26 11.25 5.03 -8.53
C LEU A 26 11.06 5.45 -7.08
N GLY A 27 12.05 6.17 -6.57
CA GLY A 27 11.95 6.88 -5.30
C GLY A 27 12.60 8.25 -5.40
N PRO A 28 12.34 9.12 -4.41
CA PRO A 28 12.97 10.44 -4.32
C PRO A 28 14.50 10.35 -4.22
N VAL A 29 15.01 9.21 -3.75
CA VAL A 29 16.44 8.85 -3.75
C VAL A 29 16.74 7.98 -4.96
N ARG A 30 17.70 8.42 -5.80
CA ARG A 30 18.20 7.66 -6.94
C ARG A 30 19.03 6.48 -6.45
N VAL A 31 18.40 5.32 -6.31
CA VAL A 31 19.07 4.04 -6.01
C VAL A 31 19.31 3.32 -7.35
N PRO A 32 20.52 2.84 -7.65
CA PRO A 32 20.77 2.03 -8.84
C PRO A 32 19.87 0.80 -8.87
N VAL A 33 19.35 0.47 -10.06
CA VAL A 33 18.49 -0.70 -10.25
C VAL A 33 19.21 -2.00 -9.86
N ALA A 34 20.52 -2.07 -10.15
CA ALA A 34 21.37 -3.20 -9.78
C ALA A 34 21.43 -3.43 -8.26
N ASP A 35 21.59 -2.37 -7.45
CA ASP A 35 21.59 -2.50 -6.00
C ASP A 35 20.19 -2.77 -5.43
N THR A 36 19.14 -2.28 -6.07
CA THR A 36 17.75 -2.60 -5.67
C THR A 36 17.47 -4.11 -5.81
N VAL A 37 17.92 -4.72 -6.91
CA VAL A 37 17.79 -6.17 -7.14
C VAL A 37 18.69 -6.95 -6.17
N ARG A 38 19.92 -6.51 -5.94
CA ARG A 38 20.83 -7.14 -4.96
C ARG A 38 20.24 -7.14 -3.54
N VAL A 39 19.68 -6.01 -3.10
CA VAL A 39 18.99 -5.88 -1.80
C VAL A 39 17.78 -6.80 -1.70
N LEU A 40 17.01 -6.97 -2.79
CA LEU A 40 15.86 -7.86 -2.82
C LEU A 40 16.25 -9.35 -2.72
N VAL A 41 17.39 -9.70 -3.32
CA VAL A 41 17.94 -11.08 -3.31
C VAL A 41 18.71 -11.37 -2.01
N GLY A 42 18.86 -10.38 -1.13
CA GLY A 42 19.60 -10.52 0.13
C GLY A 42 21.12 -10.44 -0.01
N ALA A 43 21.62 -9.95 -1.15
CA ALA A 43 23.03 -9.67 -1.35
C ALA A 43 23.41 -8.31 -0.75
N GLU A 44 24.63 -8.19 -0.24
CA GLU A 44 25.14 -6.92 0.29
C GLU A 44 25.10 -5.82 -0.78
N ALA A 45 24.43 -4.72 -0.44
CA ALA A 45 24.36 -3.52 -1.25
C ALA A 45 25.66 -2.74 -1.15
N SER A 46 25.96 -1.94 -2.17
CA SER A 46 27.15 -1.06 -2.16
C SER A 46 27.12 -0.03 -1.01
N ASP A 47 25.93 0.33 -0.51
CA ASP A 47 25.73 1.19 0.66
C ASP A 47 24.62 0.60 1.57
N PRO A 48 24.89 0.35 2.88
CA PRO A 48 23.91 -0.17 3.84
C PRO A 48 22.62 0.67 3.93
N ARG A 49 22.69 1.98 3.63
CA ARG A 49 21.52 2.87 3.67
C ARG A 49 20.46 2.47 2.64
N TRP A 50 20.87 1.88 1.52
CA TRP A 50 19.95 1.49 0.45
C TRP A 50 19.11 0.28 0.85
N GLN A 51 19.67 -0.63 1.65
CA GLN A 51 18.93 -1.77 2.20
C GLN A 51 17.77 -1.30 3.09
N VAL A 52 18.03 -0.36 3.99
CA VAL A 52 17.01 0.21 4.89
C VAL A 52 15.91 0.90 4.09
N ILE A 53 16.25 1.71 3.08
CA ILE A 53 15.25 2.44 2.27
C ILE A 53 14.34 1.47 1.50
N VAL A 54 14.91 0.44 0.88
CA VAL A 54 14.12 -0.52 0.10
C VAL A 54 13.20 -1.35 1.00
N TRP A 55 13.73 -1.90 2.10
CA TRP A 55 12.97 -2.75 3.01
C TRP A 55 11.97 -1.99 3.90
N ASN A 56 12.35 -0.84 4.47
CA ASN A 56 11.51 -0.14 5.44
C ASN A 56 10.60 0.92 4.84
N MET A 57 10.90 1.45 3.65
CA MET A 57 10.05 2.48 3.03
C MET A 57 9.37 2.01 1.75
N ARG A 58 10.11 1.41 0.81
CA ARG A 58 9.56 1.11 -0.52
C ARG A 58 8.65 -0.11 -0.52
N LEU A 59 9.13 -1.21 0.04
CA LEU A 59 8.40 -2.47 0.10
C LEU A 59 7.04 -2.31 0.84
N PRO A 60 6.97 -1.76 2.07
CA PRO A 60 5.69 -1.57 2.74
C PRO A 60 4.76 -0.60 2.00
N ARG A 61 5.30 0.41 1.32
CA ARG A 61 4.49 1.34 0.51
C ARG A 61 3.87 0.66 -0.71
N VAL A 62 4.63 -0.17 -1.43
CA VAL A 62 4.09 -0.90 -2.59
C VAL A 62 3.06 -1.93 -2.14
N LEU A 63 3.31 -2.64 -1.04
CA LEU A 63 2.34 -3.60 -0.48
C LEU A 63 1.04 -2.93 -0.04
N THR A 64 1.11 -1.80 0.68
CA THR A 64 -0.09 -1.06 1.10
C THR A 64 -0.85 -0.48 -0.10
N ALA A 65 -0.15 0.00 -1.13
CA ALA A 65 -0.79 0.46 -2.36
C ALA A 65 -1.54 -0.66 -3.10
N LEU A 66 -0.94 -1.86 -3.20
CA LEU A 66 -1.58 -3.03 -3.80
C LEU A 66 -2.79 -3.49 -2.98
N ALA A 67 -2.64 -3.57 -1.66
CA ALA A 67 -3.72 -3.95 -0.75
C ALA A 67 -4.89 -2.96 -0.84
N ALA A 68 -4.61 -1.65 -0.72
CA ALA A 68 -5.63 -0.61 -0.80
C ALA A 68 -6.32 -0.57 -2.18
N GLY A 69 -5.55 -0.65 -3.27
CA GLY A 69 -6.10 -0.67 -4.63
C GLY A 69 -7.02 -1.87 -4.88
N SER A 70 -6.61 -3.06 -4.43
CA SER A 70 -7.44 -4.27 -4.55
C SER A 70 -8.72 -4.17 -3.72
N ALA A 71 -8.64 -3.67 -2.49
CA ALA A 71 -9.79 -3.49 -1.60
C ALA A 71 -10.80 -2.50 -2.19
N LEU A 72 -10.33 -1.38 -2.75
CA LEU A 72 -11.18 -0.39 -3.42
C LEU A 72 -11.85 -0.98 -4.67
N GLY A 73 -11.11 -1.75 -5.48
CA GLY A 73 -11.67 -2.41 -6.66
C GLY A 73 -12.79 -3.41 -6.30
N VAL A 74 -12.56 -4.24 -5.27
CA VAL A 74 -13.55 -5.22 -4.78
C VAL A 74 -14.76 -4.52 -4.17
N ALA A 75 -14.55 -3.51 -3.33
CA ALA A 75 -15.63 -2.74 -2.71
C ALA A 75 -16.50 -2.05 -3.78
N GLY A 76 -15.88 -1.48 -4.82
CA GLY A 76 -16.60 -0.88 -5.95
C GLY A 76 -17.45 -1.91 -6.70
N LEU A 77 -16.89 -3.08 -7.01
CA LEU A 77 -17.63 -4.17 -7.68
C LEU A 77 -18.82 -4.65 -6.84
N GLN A 78 -18.63 -4.86 -5.53
CA GLN A 78 -19.68 -5.28 -4.62
C GLN A 78 -20.81 -4.25 -4.56
N LEU A 79 -20.47 -2.96 -4.49
CA LEU A 79 -21.44 -1.88 -4.44
C LEU A 79 -22.24 -1.75 -5.75
N GLN A 80 -21.55 -1.80 -6.88
CA GLN A 80 -22.19 -1.77 -8.20
C GLN A 80 -23.16 -2.96 -8.37
N THR A 81 -22.82 -4.12 -7.80
CA THR A 81 -23.67 -5.33 -7.82
C THR A 81 -24.87 -5.20 -6.87
N LEU A 82 -24.65 -4.68 -5.66
CA LEU A 82 -25.68 -4.52 -4.62
C LEU A 82 -26.77 -3.55 -5.08
N PHE A 83 -26.37 -2.37 -5.56
CA PHE A 83 -27.30 -1.35 -6.03
C PHE A 83 -27.75 -1.55 -7.48
N ARG A 84 -27.18 -2.54 -8.18
CA ARG A 84 -27.37 -2.77 -9.62
C ARG A 84 -27.21 -1.48 -10.43
N ASN A 85 -26.30 -0.62 -9.99
CA ASN A 85 -26.06 0.70 -10.55
C ASN A 85 -24.56 0.90 -10.72
N THR A 86 -24.13 0.98 -11.98
CA THR A 86 -22.72 1.17 -12.36
C THR A 86 -22.18 2.56 -12.01
N LEU A 87 -23.04 3.49 -11.53
CA LEU A 87 -22.66 4.81 -11.02
C LEU A 87 -22.57 4.85 -9.48
N ALA A 88 -22.87 3.76 -8.78
CA ALA A 88 -22.78 3.72 -7.34
C ALA A 88 -21.30 3.72 -6.90
N ASP A 89 -20.94 4.68 -6.04
CA ASP A 89 -19.59 4.86 -5.51
C ASP A 89 -19.57 4.64 -3.98
N PRO A 90 -18.56 3.91 -3.44
CA PRO A 90 -18.51 3.53 -2.02
C PRO A 90 -18.41 4.72 -1.05
N TYR A 91 -18.08 5.91 -1.52
CA TYR A 91 -18.08 7.10 -0.68
C TYR A 91 -19.49 7.54 -0.25
N ILE A 92 -20.55 7.15 -0.98
CA ILE A 92 -21.94 7.55 -0.69
C ILE A 92 -22.47 6.96 0.63
N LEU A 93 -21.93 5.82 1.08
CA LEU A 93 -22.35 5.15 2.32
C LEU A 93 -21.75 5.77 3.60
N GLY A 94 -20.99 6.87 3.48
CA GLY A 94 -20.42 7.59 4.62
C GLY A 94 -19.18 6.93 5.25
N VAL A 95 -18.65 5.87 4.65
CA VAL A 95 -17.47 5.12 5.16
C VAL A 95 -16.24 6.03 5.23
N SER A 96 -16.02 6.88 4.23
CA SER A 96 -14.89 7.83 4.25
C SER A 96 -15.05 8.92 5.31
N SER A 97 -16.26 9.45 5.49
CA SER A 97 -16.52 10.47 6.52
C SER A 97 -16.36 9.90 7.93
N GLY A 98 -16.78 8.65 8.15
CA GLY A 98 -16.56 7.93 9.40
C GLY A 98 -15.09 7.65 9.68
N ALA A 99 -14.30 7.24 8.68
CA ALA A 99 -12.86 7.04 8.80
C ALA A 99 -12.13 8.35 9.17
N SER A 100 -12.45 9.45 8.50
CA SER A 100 -11.87 10.77 8.79
C SER A 100 -12.23 11.27 10.19
N LEU A 101 -13.49 11.09 10.62
CA LEU A 101 -13.91 11.41 11.99
C LEU A 101 -13.16 10.54 13.01
N GLY A 102 -13.00 9.24 12.74
CA GLY A 102 -12.24 8.32 13.60
C GLY A 102 -10.78 8.75 13.76
N VAL A 103 -10.11 9.10 12.65
CA VAL A 103 -8.74 9.66 12.70
C VAL A 103 -8.71 10.97 13.48
N ALA A 104 -9.65 11.89 13.23
CA ALA A 104 -9.73 13.15 13.95
C ALA A 104 -9.92 12.94 15.47
N LEU A 105 -10.81 12.03 15.88
CA LEU A 105 -11.03 11.68 17.28
C LEU A 105 -9.79 11.05 17.91
N VAL A 106 -9.11 10.12 17.22
CA VAL A 106 -7.87 9.50 17.72
C VAL A 106 -6.76 10.55 17.86
N VAL A 107 -6.62 11.49 16.92
CA VAL A 107 -5.61 12.55 17.02
C VAL A 107 -5.95 13.54 18.13
N LEU A 108 -7.22 13.93 18.29
CA LEU A 108 -7.65 14.88 19.31
C LEU A 108 -7.62 14.28 20.72
N LEU A 109 -8.14 13.07 20.90
CA LEU A 109 -8.20 12.38 22.20
C LEU A 109 -6.87 11.68 22.53
N GLY A 110 -6.21 11.10 21.53
CA GLY A 110 -4.88 10.49 21.68
C GLY A 110 -3.76 11.52 21.78
N GLY A 111 -3.92 12.73 21.24
CA GLY A 111 -3.06 13.87 21.54
C GLY A 111 -3.18 14.34 23.00
N ALA A 112 -4.35 14.19 23.62
CA ALA A 112 -4.57 14.42 25.05
C ALA A 112 -4.09 13.24 25.93
N ALA A 113 -4.06 12.02 25.40
CA ALA A 113 -3.54 10.80 26.02
C ALA A 113 -2.21 10.32 25.38
N GLY A 114 -1.32 11.26 25.03
CA GLY A 114 -0.16 11.11 24.14
C GLY A 114 0.90 10.05 24.47
N GLY A 115 0.74 9.27 25.54
CA GLY A 115 1.65 8.19 25.93
C GLY A 115 1.32 6.81 25.35
N GLY A 116 0.07 6.51 24.99
CA GLY A 116 -0.35 5.12 24.69
C GLY A 116 -0.25 4.69 23.22
N PHE A 117 -0.61 5.58 22.29
CA PHE A 117 -0.63 5.23 20.86
C PHE A 117 0.76 5.34 20.22
N THR A 118 1.56 6.33 20.64
CA THR A 118 2.96 6.44 20.26
C THR A 118 3.76 5.24 20.76
N THR A 119 3.48 4.70 21.95
CA THR A 119 4.13 3.48 22.45
C THR A 119 3.62 2.19 21.82
N ALA A 120 2.36 2.12 21.38
CA ALA A 120 1.86 0.96 20.64
C ALA A 120 2.45 0.89 19.22
N VAL A 121 2.52 2.01 18.50
CA VAL A 121 3.12 2.08 17.16
C VAL A 121 4.65 2.06 17.23
N ALA A 122 5.27 2.76 18.20
CA ALA A 122 6.72 2.66 18.42
C ALA A 122 7.14 1.30 19.01
N GLY A 123 6.27 0.62 19.76
CA GLY A 123 6.48 -0.74 20.26
C GLY A 123 6.48 -1.77 19.14
N ALA A 124 5.58 -1.61 18.15
CA ALA A 124 5.60 -2.41 16.93
C ALA A 124 6.86 -2.14 16.08
N CYS A 125 7.37 -0.89 16.03
CA CYS A 125 8.66 -0.59 15.40
C CYS A 125 9.86 -1.13 16.19
N ARG A 126 9.85 -1.10 17.52
CA ARG A 126 10.94 -1.65 18.35
C ARG A 126 11.04 -3.17 18.32
N ALA A 127 9.92 -3.87 18.11
CA ALA A 127 9.91 -5.32 17.90
C ALA A 127 10.53 -5.74 16.56
N ALA A 128 10.77 -4.80 15.63
CA ALA A 128 11.48 -5.04 14.39
C ALA A 128 12.99 -4.75 14.49
N GLU A 129 13.50 -4.34 15.65
CA GLU A 129 14.92 -4.08 15.94
C GLU A 129 15.56 -5.11 16.90
N VAL A 130 14.89 -6.24 17.19
CA VAL A 130 15.45 -7.41 17.91
C VAL A 130 15.36 -8.64 17.03
#